data_AF-A0A932N058-F1
#
_entry.id   AF-A0A932N058-F1
#
_cell.length_a   1.000
_cell.length_b   1.000
_cell.length_c   1.000
_cell.angle_alpha   90.00
_cell.angle_beta   90.00
_cell.angle_gamma   90.00
#
_symmetry.space_group_name_H-M   'P 1'
#
loop_
_entity.id
_entity.type
_entity.pdbx_description
1 polymer ?
#
loop_
_entity_poly.entity_id
_entity_poly.type
_entity_poly.pdbx_seq_one_letter_code
_entity_poly.pdbx_strand_id
1 'polypeptide(L)'
;MSALPSPDHTDAVLDASLCPAAFGDEDGRLLKRERRLRLLEHVLPGAFAVTLTHRGHWVEPVPARFSDVQLIATHTADVEESVALVTLDAEGSDCLHGTYALHVDDAVGADGAVLAILDGILLFEMNEELMYLRVPGGDEPMWRMAWHPTFTIERPRAATPAPTHRVSPRRR
;
A
#
# COMPACT_ATOMS: atom_id res chain seq x y z
N MET A 1 -27.12 -30.20 26.64
CA MET A 1 -26.33 -29.16 27.35
C MET A 1 -25.26 -28.72 26.39
N SER A 2 -25.50 -27.64 25.64
CA SER A 2 -24.52 -27.10 24.69
C SER A 2 -23.58 -26.19 25.45
N ALA A 3 -22.28 -26.50 25.45
CA ALA A 3 -21.27 -25.62 25.99
C ALA A 3 -21.27 -24.32 25.18
N LEU A 4 -21.41 -23.19 25.87
CA LEU A 4 -21.17 -21.89 25.27
C LEU A 4 -19.68 -21.80 24.91
N PRO A 5 -19.31 -21.31 23.71
CA PRO A 5 -17.92 -21.05 23.39
C PRO A 5 -17.38 -19.99 24.35
N SER A 6 -16.27 -20.31 25.02
CA SER A 6 -15.58 -19.38 25.91
C SER A 6 -15.17 -18.13 25.12
N PRO A 7 -15.56 -16.92 25.55
CA PRO A 7 -14.91 -15.70 25.10
C PRO A 7 -13.53 -15.63 25.79
N ASP A 8 -12.57 -14.90 25.22
CA ASP A 8 -11.23 -14.60 25.78
C ASP A 8 -10.07 -15.56 25.41
N HIS A 9 -9.94 -15.92 24.13
CA HIS A 9 -8.58 -16.02 23.55
C HIS A 9 -8.39 -14.84 22.60
N THR A 10 -8.23 -13.65 23.18
CA THR A 10 -7.55 -12.56 22.49
C THR A 10 -6.08 -12.94 22.47
N ASP A 11 -5.68 -13.70 21.45
CA ASP A 11 -4.25 -13.90 21.19
C ASP A 11 -3.60 -12.52 21.18
N ALA A 12 -2.56 -12.36 22.00
CA ALA A 12 -1.86 -11.09 22.10
C ALA A 12 -1.35 -10.70 20.71
N VAL A 13 -1.73 -9.51 20.24
CA VAL A 13 -1.21 -8.96 18.99
C VAL A 13 0.23 -8.51 19.25
N LEU A 14 1.16 -9.10 18.52
CA LEU A 14 2.59 -8.84 18.58
C LEU A 14 2.98 -7.73 17.60
N ASP A 15 4.03 -7.00 17.93
CA ASP A 15 4.62 -6.02 17.01
C ASP A 15 5.53 -6.71 16.00
N ALA A 16 5.50 -6.25 14.73
CA ALA A 16 6.33 -6.79 13.66
C ALA A 16 7.84 -6.76 13.97
N SER A 17 8.31 -5.76 14.73
CA SER A 17 9.71 -5.64 15.16
C SER A 17 10.21 -6.81 16.03
N LEU A 18 9.30 -7.60 16.60
CA LEU A 18 9.65 -8.82 17.34
C LEU A 18 10.04 -9.99 16.43
N CYS A 19 9.82 -9.88 15.11
CA CYS A 19 10.21 -10.88 14.13
C CYS A 19 10.86 -10.24 12.89
N PRO A 20 12.11 -9.71 13.01
CA PRO A 20 12.78 -9.07 11.87
C PRO A 20 13.05 -10.02 10.70
N ALA A 21 13.17 -11.33 10.97
CA ALA A 21 13.37 -12.32 9.92
C ALA A 21 12.19 -12.42 8.93
N ALA A 22 10.95 -12.19 9.40
CA ALA A 22 9.76 -12.23 8.55
C ALA A 22 9.22 -10.85 8.17
N PHE A 23 9.50 -9.81 8.96
CA PHE A 23 8.91 -8.48 8.75
C PHE A 23 9.93 -7.34 8.62
N GLY A 24 11.21 -7.69 8.55
CA GLY A 24 12.31 -6.74 8.37
C GLY A 24 12.68 -5.99 9.65
N ASP A 25 13.82 -5.30 9.59
CA ASP A 25 14.30 -4.43 10.65
C ASP A 25 14.01 -2.95 10.35
N GLU A 26 14.38 -2.08 11.29
CA GLU A 26 14.16 -0.63 11.19
C GLU A 26 14.89 0.00 10.00
N ASP A 27 16.13 -0.40 9.74
CA ASP A 27 16.92 0.09 8.61
C ASP A 27 16.26 -0.30 7.27
N GLY A 28 15.80 -1.55 7.17
CA GLY A 28 15.05 -2.05 6.03
C GLY A 28 13.75 -1.29 5.82
N ARG A 29 13.03 -0.94 6.90
CA ARG A 29 11.80 -0.14 6.84
C ARG A 29 12.06 1.27 6.31
N LEU A 30 13.15 1.92 6.72
CA LEU A 30 13.51 3.25 6.20
C LEU A 30 13.77 3.23 4.69
N LEU A 31 14.52 2.23 4.19
CA LEU A 31 14.78 2.07 2.76
C LEU A 31 13.49 1.81 1.97
N LYS A 32 12.58 0.98 2.51
CA LYS A 32 11.26 0.72 1.92
C LYS A 32 10.41 1.99 1.86
N ARG A 33 10.42 2.81 2.91
CA ARG A 33 9.74 4.12 2.96
C ARG A 33 10.24 5.06 1.87
N GLU A 34 11.55 5.24 1.75
CA GLU A 34 12.12 6.09 0.70
C GLU A 34 11.74 5.61 -0.70
N ARG A 35 11.76 4.31 -0.91
CA ARG A 35 11.38 3.69 -2.19
C ARG A 35 9.90 3.88 -2.49
N ARG A 36 9.01 3.69 -1.51
CA ARG A 36 7.57 3.94 -1.64
C ARG A 36 7.31 5.39 -2.01
N LEU A 37 7.85 6.36 -1.25
CA LEU A 37 7.66 7.78 -1.51
C LEU A 37 8.16 8.22 -2.90
N ARG A 38 9.18 7.52 -3.44
CA ARG A 38 9.69 7.77 -4.79
C ARG A 38 8.79 7.23 -5.90
N LEU A 39 8.18 6.07 -5.70
CA LEU A 39 7.51 5.30 -6.76
C LEU A 39 5.99 5.34 -6.69
N LEU A 40 5.41 5.48 -5.50
CA LEU A 40 3.99 5.49 -5.26
C LEU A 40 3.53 6.90 -4.93
N GLU A 41 2.57 7.42 -5.69
CA GLU A 41 1.97 8.72 -5.40
C GLU A 41 0.79 8.58 -4.45
N HIS A 42 -0.15 7.67 -4.75
CA HIS A 42 -1.28 7.39 -3.88
C HIS A 42 -1.95 6.06 -4.23
N VAL A 43 -2.61 5.49 -3.22
CA VAL A 43 -3.56 4.38 -3.34
C VAL A 43 -4.88 4.87 -2.76
N LEU A 44 -5.93 4.92 -3.59
CA LEU A 44 -7.23 5.44 -3.19
C LEU A 44 -8.30 4.35 -3.36
N PRO A 45 -8.99 3.95 -2.29
CA PRO A 45 -10.14 3.08 -2.41
C PRO A 45 -11.28 3.83 -3.13
N GLY A 46 -11.90 3.17 -4.11
CA GLY A 46 -13.07 3.67 -4.81
C GLY A 46 -14.22 2.69 -4.71
N ALA A 47 -15.43 3.13 -5.06
CA ALA A 47 -16.64 2.30 -4.97
C ALA A 47 -16.61 1.03 -5.83
N PHE A 48 -15.79 1.01 -6.89
CA PHE A 48 -15.72 -0.10 -7.85
C PHE A 48 -14.30 -0.62 -8.09
N ALA A 49 -13.29 0.18 -7.76
CA ALA A 49 -11.90 -0.16 -8.01
C ALA A 49 -10.99 0.61 -7.07
N VAL A 50 -9.86 0.00 -6.74
CA VAL A 50 -8.74 0.67 -6.07
C VAL A 50 -7.92 1.39 -7.14
N THR A 51 -7.77 2.70 -7.01
CA THR A 51 -6.91 3.48 -7.90
C THR A 51 -5.50 3.55 -7.35
N LEU A 52 -4.53 3.09 -8.14
CA LEU A 52 -3.11 3.14 -7.80
C LEU A 52 -2.40 4.07 -8.79
N THR A 53 -1.85 5.16 -8.28
CA THR A 53 -1.06 6.11 -9.09
C THR A 53 0.42 5.97 -8.74
N HIS A 54 1.25 5.72 -9.74
CA HIS A 54 2.66 5.38 -9.54
C HIS A 54 3.56 5.95 -10.64
N ARG A 55 4.86 6.00 -10.34
CA ARG A 55 5.95 6.42 -11.24
C ARG A 55 6.80 5.24 -11.72
N GLY A 56 6.74 4.10 -11.01
CA GLY A 56 7.49 2.88 -11.36
C GLY A 56 6.94 2.15 -12.59
N HIS A 57 7.61 1.07 -13.00
CA HIS A 57 7.20 0.18 -14.09
C HIS A 57 6.28 -0.96 -13.61
N TRP A 58 5.50 -0.71 -12.57
CA TRP A 58 4.58 -1.69 -12.04
C TRP A 58 3.50 -2.04 -13.05
N VAL A 59 3.04 -3.29 -12.94
CA VAL A 59 1.84 -3.81 -13.59
C VAL A 59 0.77 -4.06 -12.54
N GLU A 60 -0.42 -4.47 -12.99
CA GLU A 60 -1.55 -4.74 -12.10
C GLU A 60 -1.18 -5.71 -10.97
N PRO A 61 -1.56 -5.43 -9.70
CA PRO A 61 -1.22 -6.29 -8.58
C PRO A 61 -1.76 -7.72 -8.71
N VAL A 62 -0.93 -8.69 -8.37
CA VAL A 62 -1.30 -10.13 -8.40
C VAL A 62 -1.52 -10.68 -6.98
N PRO A 63 -2.42 -11.66 -6.80
CA PRO A 63 -2.61 -12.28 -5.48
C PRO A 63 -1.35 -13.04 -5.06
N ALA A 64 -0.86 -12.76 -3.86
CA ALA A 64 0.21 -13.52 -3.23
C ALA A 64 -0.32 -14.68 -2.39
N ARG A 65 0.52 -15.68 -2.20
CA ARG A 65 0.30 -16.78 -1.25
C ARG A 65 1.62 -17.06 -0.55
N PHE A 66 1.60 -16.96 0.77
CA PHE A 66 2.67 -17.44 1.63
C PHE A 66 2.17 -18.69 2.34
N SER A 67 3.06 -19.64 2.59
CA SER A 67 2.73 -20.88 3.32
C SER A 67 2.50 -20.62 4.80
N ASP A 68 3.16 -19.60 5.34
CA ASP A 68 3.34 -19.29 6.75
C ASP A 68 2.75 -17.94 7.15
N VAL A 69 2.30 -17.11 6.19
CA VAL A 69 1.70 -15.79 6.46
C VAL A 69 0.31 -15.69 5.87
N GLN A 70 -0.66 -15.32 6.71
CA GLN A 70 -2.04 -15.08 6.28
C GLN A 70 -2.59 -13.77 6.86
N LEU A 71 -3.15 -12.92 5.99
CA LEU A 71 -3.87 -11.71 6.40
C LEU A 71 -5.20 -12.08 7.06
N ILE A 72 -5.42 -11.64 8.31
CA ILE A 72 -6.64 -11.95 9.05
C ILE A 72 -7.58 -10.76 9.14
N ALA A 73 -7.06 -9.54 9.23
CA ALA A 73 -7.85 -8.32 9.33
C ALA A 73 -7.02 -7.10 8.92
N THR A 74 -7.72 -6.00 8.63
CA THR A 74 -7.12 -4.70 8.37
C THR A 74 -7.94 -3.63 9.09
N HIS A 75 -7.25 -2.64 9.62
CA HIS A 75 -7.84 -1.42 10.17
C HIS A 75 -7.30 -0.25 9.35
N THR A 76 -8.18 0.37 8.57
CA THR A 76 -7.82 1.50 7.71
C THR A 76 -8.17 2.82 8.38
N ALA A 77 -7.19 3.69 8.53
CA ALA A 77 -7.34 5.07 8.98
C ALA A 77 -6.52 5.96 8.02
N ASP A 78 -5.66 6.81 8.56
CA ASP A 78 -4.63 7.49 7.76
C ASP A 78 -3.47 6.52 7.44
N VAL A 79 -2.60 6.90 6.50
CA VAL A 79 -1.49 6.05 6.02
C VAL A 79 -0.58 5.57 7.16
N GLU A 80 -0.31 6.44 8.15
CA GLU A 80 0.58 6.12 9.29
C GLU A 80 -0.14 5.33 10.40
N GLU A 81 -1.47 5.35 10.44
CA GLU A 81 -2.29 4.70 11.47
C GLU A 81 -2.94 3.40 10.99
N SER A 82 -2.83 3.10 9.70
CA SER A 82 -3.41 1.88 9.13
C SER A 82 -2.59 0.67 9.54
N VAL A 83 -3.29 -0.39 9.96
CA VAL A 83 -2.69 -1.62 10.50
C VAL A 83 -3.28 -2.83 9.80
N ALA A 84 -2.42 -3.76 9.38
CA ALA A 84 -2.79 -5.08 8.90
C ALA A 84 -2.42 -6.11 9.98
N LEU A 85 -3.36 -6.97 10.32
CA LEU A 85 -3.11 -8.09 11.22
C LEU A 85 -2.84 -9.32 10.37
N VAL A 86 -1.68 -9.95 10.58
CA VAL A 86 -1.30 -11.20 9.91
C VAL A 86 -1.04 -12.28 10.95
N THR A 87 -1.36 -13.52 10.61
CA THR A 87 -0.89 -14.68 11.37
C THR A 87 0.41 -15.18 10.77
N LEU A 88 1.34 -15.56 11.65
CA LEU A 88 2.60 -16.19 11.29
C LEU A 88 2.63 -17.61 11.87
N ASP A 89 2.71 -18.61 11.00
CA ASP A 89 2.85 -20.03 11.31
C ASP A 89 4.14 -20.57 10.69
N ALA A 90 5.28 -19.99 11.10
CA ALA A 90 6.58 -20.27 10.52
C ALA A 90 7.33 -21.34 11.31
N GLU A 91 7.05 -22.62 11.02
CA GLU A 91 7.80 -23.75 11.55
C GLU A 91 9.30 -23.60 11.21
N GLY A 92 10.15 -23.47 12.25
CA GLY A 92 11.61 -23.41 12.08
C GLY A 92 12.18 -22.00 11.89
N SER A 93 11.37 -20.95 12.03
CA SER A 93 11.89 -19.59 12.20
C SER A 93 12.17 -19.27 13.67
N ASP A 94 13.05 -18.31 13.94
CA ASP A 94 13.28 -17.77 15.30
C ASP A 94 12.11 -16.89 15.79
N CYS A 95 11.01 -16.82 15.03
CA CYS A 95 9.86 -16.00 15.36
C CYS A 95 8.82 -16.76 16.16
N LEU A 96 8.12 -16.03 17.04
CA LEU A 96 7.00 -16.58 17.80
C LEU A 96 5.82 -16.82 16.85
N HIS A 97 5.17 -17.96 16.97
CA HIS A 97 3.88 -18.16 16.30
C HIS A 97 2.84 -17.23 16.93
N GLY A 98 2.02 -16.59 16.10
CA GLY A 98 0.99 -15.68 16.60
C GLY A 98 0.49 -14.68 15.58
N THR A 99 -0.23 -13.67 16.09
CA THR A 99 -0.75 -12.56 15.29
C THR A 99 0.18 -11.37 15.40
N TYR A 100 0.59 -10.81 14.27
CA TYR A 100 1.46 -9.65 14.17
C TYR A 100 0.73 -8.47 13.53
N ALA A 101 0.99 -7.28 14.06
CA ALA A 101 0.55 -6.01 13.48
C ALA A 101 1.62 -5.47 12.53
N LEU A 102 1.24 -5.30 11.26
CA LEU A 102 2.05 -4.67 10.21
C LEU A 102 1.50 -3.29 9.88
N HIS A 103 2.42 -2.37 9.60
CA HIS A 103 2.15 -1.02 9.16
C HIS A 103 2.67 -0.81 7.74
N VAL A 104 2.34 0.34 7.16
CA VAL A 104 2.97 0.78 5.92
C VAL A 104 4.48 0.91 6.13
N ASP A 105 5.26 0.53 5.11
CA ASP A 105 6.72 0.45 5.09
C ASP A 105 7.34 -0.76 5.81
N ASP A 106 6.58 -1.53 6.59
CA ASP A 106 7.05 -2.81 7.13
C ASP A 106 7.29 -3.84 6.02
N ALA A 107 8.00 -4.92 6.33
CA ALA A 107 8.17 -6.01 5.39
C ALA A 107 7.07 -7.07 5.49
N VAL A 108 6.84 -7.78 4.38
CA VAL A 108 6.07 -9.03 4.35
C VAL A 108 6.98 -10.10 3.76
N GLY A 109 7.40 -11.05 4.58
CA GLY A 109 8.53 -11.92 4.25
C GLY A 109 9.85 -11.14 4.26
N ALA A 110 10.92 -11.76 3.77
CA ALA A 110 12.26 -11.17 3.80
C ALA A 110 12.36 -9.84 3.00
N ASP A 111 11.69 -9.77 1.84
CA ASP A 111 11.92 -8.71 0.84
C ASP A 111 10.67 -7.91 0.46
N GLY A 112 9.47 -8.34 0.86
CA GLY A 112 8.24 -7.65 0.52
C GLY A 112 8.16 -6.29 1.22
N ALA A 113 7.69 -5.24 0.56
CA ALA A 113 7.54 -3.90 1.15
C ALA A 113 6.06 -3.50 1.17
N VAL A 114 5.47 -3.29 2.35
CA VAL A 114 4.08 -2.86 2.47
C VAL A 114 3.92 -1.45 1.92
N LEU A 115 3.08 -1.32 0.90
CA LEU A 115 2.82 -0.06 0.21
C LEU A 115 1.55 0.62 0.71
N ALA A 116 0.50 -0.16 0.95
CA ALA A 116 -0.78 0.34 1.43
C ALA A 116 -1.57 -0.76 2.14
N ILE A 117 -2.36 -0.34 3.12
CA ILE A 117 -3.32 -1.18 3.84
C ILE A 117 -4.71 -0.62 3.52
N LEU A 118 -5.56 -1.47 2.95
CA LEU A 118 -6.93 -1.16 2.54
C LEU A 118 -7.88 -2.11 3.23
N ASP A 119 -9.19 -1.87 3.13
CA ASP A 119 -10.19 -2.75 3.75
C ASP A 119 -10.10 -4.16 3.16
N GLY A 120 -9.70 -5.11 4.00
CA GLY A 120 -9.49 -6.51 3.65
C GLY A 120 -8.26 -6.82 2.80
N ILE A 121 -7.42 -5.84 2.45
CA ILE A 121 -6.31 -5.99 1.50
C ILE A 121 -5.01 -5.39 2.04
N LEU A 122 -3.93 -6.16 1.97
CA LEU A 122 -2.56 -5.69 2.19
C LEU A 122 -1.85 -5.65 0.85
N LEU A 123 -1.58 -4.45 0.32
CA LEU A 123 -0.84 -4.23 -0.91
C LEU A 123 0.65 -4.06 -0.57
N PHE A 124 1.50 -4.83 -1.22
CA PHE A 124 2.93 -4.77 -1.04
C PHE A 124 3.64 -5.00 -2.38
N GLU A 125 4.94 -4.77 -2.37
CA GLU A 125 5.79 -5.05 -3.52
C GLU A 125 6.85 -6.06 -3.15
N MET A 126 7.07 -7.03 -4.03
CA MET A 126 8.12 -8.03 -3.88
C MET A 126 8.71 -8.32 -5.25
N ASN A 127 10.05 -8.35 -5.35
CA ASN A 127 10.76 -8.58 -6.62
C ASN A 127 10.31 -7.65 -7.77
N GLU A 128 10.09 -6.37 -7.48
CA GLU A 128 9.61 -5.35 -8.43
C GLU A 128 8.18 -5.57 -8.96
N GLU A 129 7.46 -6.56 -8.45
CA GLU A 129 6.06 -6.84 -8.77
C GLU A 129 5.15 -6.36 -7.65
N LEU A 130 3.98 -5.80 -8.03
CA LEU A 130 2.93 -5.50 -7.08
C LEU A 130 2.17 -6.77 -6.74
N MET A 131 2.01 -7.03 -5.46
CA MET A 131 1.31 -8.18 -4.96
C MET A 131 0.35 -7.80 -3.83
N TYR A 132 -0.66 -8.63 -3.58
CA TYR A 132 -1.56 -8.38 -2.47
C TYR A 132 -1.93 -9.66 -1.70
N LEU A 133 -2.08 -9.51 -0.38
CA LEU A 133 -2.81 -10.46 0.45
C LEU A 133 -4.22 -9.96 0.68
N ARG A 134 -5.15 -10.89 0.85
CA ARG A 134 -6.55 -10.59 1.16
C ARG A 134 -7.02 -11.40 2.35
N VAL A 135 -7.95 -10.82 3.11
CA VAL A 135 -8.66 -11.54 4.17
C VAL A 135 -9.44 -12.71 3.54
N PRO A 136 -9.42 -13.91 4.16
CA PRO A 136 -10.17 -15.06 3.67
C PRO A 136 -11.65 -14.75 3.47
N GLY A 137 -12.18 -15.10 2.30
CA GLY A 137 -13.58 -14.82 1.94
C GLY A 137 -13.86 -13.39 1.49
N GLY A 138 -12.87 -12.49 1.50
CA GLY A 138 -13.01 -11.14 0.95
C GLY A 138 -13.07 -11.11 -0.57
N ASP A 139 -13.72 -10.08 -1.11
CA ASP A 139 -13.84 -9.86 -2.54
C ASP A 139 -12.47 -9.61 -3.20
N GLU A 140 -12.36 -9.99 -4.47
CA GLU A 140 -11.16 -9.69 -5.25
C GLU A 140 -11.18 -8.20 -5.66
N PRO A 141 -10.12 -7.43 -5.34
CA PRO A 141 -10.09 -6.02 -5.69
C PRO A 141 -9.94 -5.85 -7.20
N MET A 142 -10.71 -4.94 -7.78
CA MET A 142 -10.45 -4.44 -9.12
C MET A 142 -9.43 -3.30 -9.05
N TRP A 143 -8.39 -3.35 -9.88
CA TRP A 143 -7.34 -2.34 -9.88
C TRP A 143 -7.47 -1.39 -11.06
N ARG A 144 -7.34 -0.09 -10.78
CA ARG A 144 -7.17 0.94 -11.80
C ARG A 144 -5.80 1.57 -11.66
N MET A 145 -4.89 1.23 -12.55
CA MET A 145 -3.53 1.75 -12.53
C MET A 145 -3.40 3.03 -13.35
N ALA A 146 -2.74 4.03 -12.78
CA ALA A 146 -2.39 5.27 -13.45
C ALA A 146 -0.88 5.49 -13.35
N TRP A 147 -0.19 5.44 -14.48
CA TRP A 147 1.22 5.80 -14.54
C TRP A 147 1.39 7.31 -14.70
N HIS A 148 2.15 7.92 -13.80
CA HIS A 148 2.53 9.32 -13.86
C HIS A 148 4.02 9.43 -14.24
N PRO A 149 4.37 10.05 -15.39
CA PRO A 149 5.77 10.22 -15.77
C PRO A 149 6.48 11.18 -14.82
N THR A 150 7.76 10.93 -14.56
CA THR A 150 8.61 11.78 -13.69
C THR A 150 8.87 13.16 -14.29
N PHE A 151 8.65 13.34 -15.60
CA PHE A 151 8.79 14.61 -16.30
C PHE A 151 7.45 15.07 -16.86
N THR A 152 6.93 16.17 -16.34
CA THR A 152 5.83 16.90 -16.97
C THR A 152 6.46 17.87 -17.97
N ILE A 153 6.23 17.68 -19.27
CA ILE A 153 6.59 18.70 -20.26
C ILE A 153 5.66 19.89 -20.00
N GLU A 154 6.17 20.96 -19.41
CA GLU A 154 5.44 22.22 -19.34
C GLU A 154 5.14 22.67 -20.77
N ARG A 155 3.88 22.60 -21.20
CA ARG A 155 3.49 23.19 -22.48
C ARG A 155 3.78 24.69 -22.39
N PRO A 156 4.53 25.28 -23.34
CA PRO A 156 4.72 26.72 -23.37
C PRO A 156 3.36 27.39 -23.35
N ARG A 157 3.07 28.14 -22.28
CA ARG A 157 1.84 28.90 -22.17
C ARG A 157 1.83 29.86 -23.35
N ALA A 158 0.88 29.70 -24.28
CA ALA A 158 0.77 30.57 -25.44
C ALA A 158 0.82 32.02 -24.97
N ALA A 159 1.79 32.79 -25.49
CA ALA A 159 1.97 34.17 -25.10
C ALA A 159 0.64 34.90 -25.30
N THR A 160 0.11 35.48 -24.22
CA THR A 160 -1.09 36.32 -24.29
C THR A 160 -0.84 37.39 -25.35
N PRO A 161 -1.64 37.46 -26.42
CA PRO A 161 -1.44 38.48 -27.45
C PRO A 161 -1.55 39.85 -26.78
N ALA A 162 -0.52 40.68 -26.97
CA ALA A 162 -0.46 42.02 -26.41
C ALA A 162 -1.72 42.81 -26.84
N PRO A 163 -2.31 43.62 -25.94
CA PRO A 163 -3.48 44.42 -26.27
C PRO A 163 -3.13 45.35 -27.44
N THR A 164 -3.79 45.11 -28.58
CA THR A 164 -3.69 45.97 -29.73
C THR A 164 -4.35 47.30 -29.39
N HIS A 165 -3.53 48.33 -29.19
CA HIS A 165 -4.00 49.71 -29.04
C HIS A 165 -4.79 50.10 -30.30
N ARG A 166 -6.13 50.07 -30.19
CA ARG A 166 -7.01 50.70 -31.17
C ARG A 166 -6.79 52.20 -31.09
N VAL A 167 -6.06 52.75 -32.05
CA VAL A 167 -5.99 54.19 -32.29
C VAL A 167 -7.35 54.62 -32.87
N SER A 168 -8.17 55.26 -32.03
CA SER A 168 -9.42 55.85 -32.46
C SER A 168 -9.16 57.01 -33.43
N PRO A 169 -9.75 57.02 -34.64
CA PRO A 169 -9.62 58.14 -35.55
C PRO A 169 -10.36 59.36 -35.00
N ARG A 170 -9.62 60.44 -34.78
CA ARG A 170 -10.12 61.75 -34.33
C ARG A 170 -10.91 62.37 -35.49
N ARG A 171 -12.24 62.46 -35.37
CA ARG A 171 -13.09 63.20 -36.34
C ARG A 171 -12.75 64.68 -36.26
N ARG A 172 -12.53 65.29 -37.43
CA ARG A 172 -12.47 66.74 -37.65
C ARG A 172 -13.88 67.29 -37.80
#